data_AF-A0A2C5ZV43-F1
#
_entry.id   AF-A0A2C5ZV43-F1
#
_cell.length_a   1.000
_cell.length_b   1.000
_cell.length_c   1.000
_cell.angle_alpha   90.00
_cell.angle_beta   90.00
_cell.angle_gamma   90.00
#
_symmetry.space_group_name_H-M   'P 1'
#
loop_
_entity.id
_entity.type
_entity.pdbx_description
1 polymer ?
#
loop_
_entity_poly.entity_id
_entity_poly.type
_entity_poly.pdbx_seq_one_letter_code
_entity_poly.pdbx_strand_id
1 'polypeptide(L)'
;MDANLAAPPVLSTANDDVFQASAETGPRSQLSDEELRVRYEIARTAAEIREGAWTRIALQFPDHMLVDAPRAVELLEGELQICPDGEGAVARRIHILADTSYSACCVDEVAAEHVDADVVVHYGRTCLSPTSRLPVIYVYTSHALDHEAVARAFEAETTSTG
;
A
#
# COMPACT_ATOMS: atom_id res chain seq x y z
N MET A 1 -46.73 39.44 -5.88
CA MET A 1 -46.30 38.54 -4.78
C MET A 1 -44.89 38.12 -5.13
N ASP A 2 -43.95 39.01 -4.84
CA ASP A 2 -42.54 38.88 -5.22
C ASP A 2 -41.83 37.98 -4.21
N ALA A 3 -41.46 36.78 -4.66
CA ALA A 3 -40.61 35.87 -3.91
C ALA A 3 -39.15 36.29 -4.09
N ASN A 4 -38.63 37.04 -3.12
CA ASN A 4 -37.23 37.40 -3.01
C ASN A 4 -36.40 36.13 -2.71
N LEU A 5 -35.71 35.59 -3.72
CA LEU A 5 -34.76 34.49 -3.58
C LEU A 5 -33.51 35.02 -2.85
N ALA A 6 -33.47 34.84 -1.53
CA ALA A 6 -32.28 35.13 -0.73
C ALA A 6 -31.12 34.24 -1.18
N ALA A 7 -30.01 34.86 -1.57
CA ALA A 7 -28.78 34.14 -1.92
C ALA A 7 -28.29 33.28 -0.75
N PRO A 8 -27.71 32.10 -1.01
CA PRO A 8 -27.12 31.27 0.03
C PRO A 8 -26.01 32.04 0.78
N PRO A 9 -25.87 31.87 2.09
CA PRO A 9 -24.85 32.56 2.88
C PRO A 9 -23.45 32.16 2.42
N VAL A 10 -22.59 33.17 2.18
CA VAL A 10 -21.19 32.97 1.81
C VAL A 10 -20.42 32.53 3.05
N LEU A 11 -20.19 31.22 3.18
CA LEU A 11 -19.26 30.63 4.15
C LEU A 11 -17.83 30.81 3.65
N SER A 12 -17.32 32.05 3.73
CA SER A 12 -15.90 32.31 3.56
C SER A 12 -15.38 32.96 4.85
N THR A 13 -15.04 32.11 5.82
CA THR A 13 -14.05 32.49 6.81
C THR A 13 -12.69 32.28 6.16
N ALA A 14 -11.97 33.37 5.91
CA ALA A 14 -10.55 33.33 5.59
C ALA A 14 -9.83 32.80 6.84
N ASN A 15 -9.67 31.48 6.91
CA ASN A 15 -8.86 30.85 7.94
C ASN A 15 -7.45 30.73 7.37
N ASP A 16 -6.68 31.82 7.45
CA ASP A 16 -5.23 31.84 7.20
C ASP A 16 -4.46 31.22 8.40
N ASP A 17 -5.09 30.32 9.16
CA ASP A 17 -4.34 29.45 10.06
C ASP A 17 -3.71 28.36 9.20
N VAL A 18 -2.56 28.71 8.64
CA VAL A 18 -1.58 27.73 8.20
C VAL A 18 -1.33 26.83 9.40
N PHE A 19 -1.85 25.60 9.36
CA PHE A 19 -1.48 24.56 10.30
C PHE A 19 0.03 24.33 10.18
N GLN A 20 0.82 25.02 11.00
CA GLN A 20 2.15 24.56 11.38
C GLN A 20 1.97 23.38 12.33
N ALA A 21 1.44 22.28 11.80
CA ALA A 21 1.64 21.00 12.41
C ALA A 21 3.13 20.70 12.26
N SER A 22 3.90 20.84 13.33
CA SER A 22 5.14 20.07 13.44
C SER A 22 4.75 18.64 13.16
N ALA A 23 5.25 18.07 12.06
CA ALA A 23 5.03 16.66 11.75
C ALA A 23 5.60 15.88 12.93
N GLU A 24 4.73 15.45 13.85
CA GLU A 24 5.09 14.41 14.79
C GLU A 24 5.58 13.26 13.92
N THR A 25 6.84 12.85 14.11
CA THR A 25 7.36 11.69 13.40
C THR A 25 6.44 10.55 13.77
N GLY A 26 5.60 10.14 12.82
CA GLY A 26 4.67 9.05 13.01
C GLY A 26 5.38 7.79 13.50
N PRO A 27 4.62 6.76 13.90
CA PRO A 27 5.21 5.49 14.27
C PRO A 27 6.21 5.07 13.19
N ARG A 28 7.40 4.63 13.61
CA ARG A 28 8.42 4.08 12.70
C ARG A 28 8.30 2.57 12.70
N SER A 29 8.49 1.97 11.53
CA SER A 29 8.58 0.53 11.38
C SER A 29 9.62 -0.05 12.36
N GLN A 30 9.22 -1.10 13.08
CA GLN A 30 10.11 -1.83 14.01
C GLN A 30 10.77 -3.05 13.35
N LEU A 31 10.43 -3.35 12.10
CA LEU A 31 10.91 -4.53 11.37
C LEU A 31 12.33 -4.29 10.84
N SER A 32 13.12 -5.35 10.73
CA SER A 32 14.40 -5.30 10.01
C SER A 32 14.17 -5.19 8.49
N ASP A 33 15.19 -4.74 7.74
CA ASP A 33 15.10 -4.66 6.27
C ASP A 33 14.83 -6.03 5.63
N GLU A 34 15.40 -7.11 6.19
CA GLU A 34 15.17 -8.47 5.71
C GLU A 34 13.72 -8.91 5.92
N GLU A 35 13.15 -8.66 7.10
CA GLU A 35 11.74 -8.95 7.37
C GLU A 35 10.81 -8.15 6.45
N LEU A 36 11.14 -6.90 6.15
CA LEU A 36 10.39 -6.10 5.19
C LEU A 36 10.50 -6.69 3.78
N ARG A 37 11.69 -7.09 3.33
CA ARG A 37 11.89 -7.72 2.02
C ARG A 37 11.04 -8.97 1.84
N VAL A 38 11.00 -9.82 2.87
CA VAL A 38 10.20 -11.06 2.86
C VAL A 38 8.71 -10.75 2.97
N ARG A 39 8.30 -9.92 3.95
CA ARG A 39 6.88 -9.62 4.20
C ARG A 39 6.21 -8.93 3.02
N TYR A 40 6.89 -7.99 2.38
CA TYR A 40 6.38 -7.22 1.25
C TYR A 40 6.76 -7.82 -0.12
N GLU A 41 7.35 -9.02 -0.14
CA GLU A 41 7.74 -9.74 -1.36
C GLU A 41 8.49 -8.85 -2.38
N ILE A 42 9.44 -8.05 -1.88
CA ILE A 42 10.05 -6.95 -2.65
C ILE A 42 10.72 -7.44 -3.94
N ALA A 43 11.48 -8.54 -3.87
CA ALA A 43 12.18 -9.11 -5.03
C ALA A 43 11.21 -9.60 -6.11
N ARG A 44 10.12 -10.27 -5.71
CA ARG A 44 9.07 -10.73 -6.63
C ARG A 44 8.34 -9.55 -7.26
N THR A 45 7.94 -8.58 -6.45
CA THR A 45 7.27 -7.35 -6.91
C THR A 45 8.14 -6.61 -7.94
N ALA A 46 9.44 -6.48 -7.68
CA ALA A 46 10.38 -5.87 -8.61
C ALA A 46 10.56 -6.67 -9.92
N ALA A 47 10.52 -8.01 -9.86
CA ALA A 47 10.55 -8.85 -11.06
C ALA A 47 9.30 -8.65 -11.93
N GLU A 48 8.10 -8.68 -11.33
CA GLU A 48 6.84 -8.45 -12.05
C GLU A 48 6.77 -7.04 -12.65
N ILE A 49 7.24 -6.02 -11.92
CA ILE A 49 7.32 -4.64 -12.44
C ILE A 49 8.25 -4.53 -13.65
N ARG A 50 9.38 -5.25 -13.64
CA ARG A 50 10.32 -5.27 -14.77
C ARG A 50 9.72 -5.99 -15.97
N GLU A 51 9.11 -7.15 -15.76
CA GLU A 51 8.46 -7.93 -16.81
C GLU A 51 7.32 -7.16 -17.48
N GLY A 52 6.50 -6.45 -16.69
CA GLY A 52 5.44 -5.57 -17.22
C GLY A 52 5.94 -4.27 -17.86
N ALA A 53 7.25 -3.98 -17.77
CA ALA A 53 7.87 -2.72 -18.23
C ALA A 53 7.18 -1.45 -17.68
N TRP A 54 6.58 -1.53 -16.49
CA TRP A 54 5.85 -0.43 -15.88
C TRP A 54 6.80 0.60 -15.26
N THR A 55 6.45 1.88 -15.40
CA THR A 55 7.29 3.00 -14.95
C THR A 55 6.63 3.86 -13.89
N ARG A 56 5.30 3.88 -13.83
CA ARG A 56 4.51 4.59 -12.83
C ARG A 56 3.77 3.57 -11.98
N ILE A 57 4.20 3.38 -10.75
CA ILE A 57 3.71 2.32 -9.85
C ILE A 57 2.93 2.97 -8.71
N ALA A 58 1.69 2.55 -8.50
CA ALA A 58 0.91 2.91 -7.33
C ALA A 58 0.98 1.78 -6.30
N LEU A 59 1.29 2.11 -5.04
CA LEU A 59 1.31 1.18 -3.92
C LEU A 59 0.14 1.49 -3.00
N GLN A 60 -0.69 0.48 -2.75
CA GLN A 60 -1.83 0.57 -1.86
C GLN A 60 -1.55 -0.27 -0.61
N PHE A 61 -1.46 0.38 0.54
CA PHE A 61 -1.26 -0.27 1.84
C PHE A 61 -2.52 -0.15 2.68
N PRO A 62 -2.90 -1.17 3.46
CA PRO A 62 -3.90 -0.99 4.51
C PRO A 62 -3.30 -0.16 5.65
N ASP A 63 -4.15 0.54 6.40
CA ASP A 63 -3.74 1.55 7.38
C ASP A 63 -2.68 1.07 8.40
N HIS A 64 -2.81 -0.17 8.88
CA HIS A 64 -1.89 -0.77 9.84
C HIS A 64 -0.49 -1.07 9.28
N MET A 65 -0.32 -1.01 7.96
CA MET A 65 0.95 -1.24 7.25
C MET A 65 1.59 0.06 6.74
N LEU A 66 0.89 1.19 6.76
CA LEU A 66 1.42 2.50 6.33
C LEU A 66 2.69 2.92 7.09
N VAL A 67 2.86 2.41 8.32
CA VAL A 67 4.04 2.60 9.16
C VAL A 67 5.34 2.10 8.49
N ASP A 68 5.23 1.08 7.63
CA ASP A 68 6.35 0.48 6.91
C ASP A 68 6.54 1.06 5.51
N ALA A 69 5.53 1.77 4.97
CA ALA A 69 5.47 2.15 3.56
C ALA A 69 6.70 2.92 3.06
N PRO A 70 7.26 3.92 3.79
CA PRO A 70 8.47 4.61 3.34
C PRO A 70 9.67 3.67 3.14
N ARG A 71 9.89 2.75 4.09
CA ARG A 71 11.00 1.78 4.01
C ARG A 71 10.75 0.71 2.95
N ALA A 72 9.50 0.27 2.80
CA ALA A 72 9.14 -0.66 1.72
C ALA A 72 9.41 -0.03 0.34
N VAL A 73 9.11 1.26 0.16
CA VAL A 73 9.45 2.02 -1.07
C VAL A 73 10.96 2.08 -1.28
N GLU A 74 11.74 2.48 -0.27
CA GLU A 74 13.20 2.53 -0.38
C GLU A 74 13.82 1.19 -0.80
N LEU A 75 13.35 0.09 -0.20
CA LEU A 75 13.79 -1.26 -0.53
C LEU A 75 13.39 -1.66 -1.96
N LEU A 76 12.16 -1.33 -2.37
CA LEU A 76 11.66 -1.62 -3.72
C LEU A 76 12.40 -0.80 -4.79
N GLU A 77 12.67 0.48 -4.55
CA GLU A 77 13.47 1.33 -5.43
C GLU A 77 14.89 0.77 -5.59
N GLY A 78 15.54 0.37 -4.49
CA GLY A 78 16.85 -0.27 -4.53
C GLY A 78 16.84 -1.56 -5.34
N GLU A 79 15.81 -2.38 -5.19
CA GLU A 79 15.67 -3.64 -5.93
C GLU A 79 15.42 -3.42 -7.43
N LEU A 80 14.63 -2.39 -7.78
CA LEU A 80 14.34 -2.02 -9.17
C LEU A 80 15.56 -1.43 -9.91
N GLN A 81 16.55 -0.93 -9.18
CA GLN A 81 17.83 -0.46 -9.74
C GLN A 81 18.77 -1.61 -10.12
N ILE A 82 18.54 -2.82 -9.59
CA ILE A 82 19.31 -4.00 -9.95
C ILE A 82 18.82 -4.47 -11.34
N CYS A 83 19.58 -4.12 -12.37
CA CYS A 83 19.36 -4.61 -13.74
C CYS A 83 20.20 -5.87 -13.97
N PRO A 84 19.61 -7.09 -14.00
CA PRO A 84 20.35 -8.31 -14.30
C PRO A 84 20.89 -8.35 -15.75
N ASP A 85 20.25 -7.66 -16.69
CA ASP A 85 20.51 -7.82 -18.12
C ASP A 85 21.27 -6.64 -18.77
N GLY A 86 21.80 -5.70 -17.98
CA GLY A 86 22.58 -4.57 -18.49
C GLY A 86 21.79 -3.52 -19.29
N GLU A 87 20.46 -3.65 -19.35
CA GLU A 87 19.58 -2.59 -19.82
C GLU A 87 19.70 -1.38 -18.87
N GLY A 88 19.89 -0.20 -19.45
CA GLY A 88 20.12 1.03 -18.68
C GLY A 88 19.03 1.25 -17.62
N ALA A 89 19.41 1.80 -16.47
CA ALA A 89 18.50 2.05 -15.37
C ALA A 89 17.29 2.89 -15.83
N VAL A 90 16.12 2.24 -15.94
CA VAL A 90 14.87 2.93 -16.24
C VAL A 90 14.39 3.59 -14.96
N ALA A 91 14.28 4.91 -14.99
CA ALA A 91 13.71 5.67 -13.87
C ALA A 91 12.23 5.28 -13.72
N ARG A 92 11.88 4.77 -12.53
CA ARG A 92 10.51 4.42 -12.16
C ARG A 92 10.04 5.35 -11.05
N ARG A 93 8.78 5.75 -11.10
CA ARG A 93 8.13 6.62 -10.12
C ARG A 93 7.16 5.77 -9.30
N ILE A 94 7.29 5.85 -7.98
CA ILE A 94 6.45 5.12 -7.03
C ILE A 94 5.57 6.11 -6.28
N HIS A 95 4.27 5.82 -6.20
CA HIS A 95 3.26 6.60 -5.50
C HIS A 95 2.65 5.76 -4.38
N ILE A 96 2.53 6.30 -3.16
CA ILE A 96 1.78 5.66 -2.08
C ILE A 96 0.36 6.23 -2.09
N LEU A 97 -0.65 5.38 -2.23
CA LEU A 97 -2.06 5.79 -2.20
C LEU A 97 -2.51 6.03 -0.75
N ALA A 98 -3.22 7.13 -0.52
CA ALA A 98 -3.58 7.61 0.83
C ALA A 98 -5.04 7.31 1.24
N ASP A 99 -5.88 6.75 0.36
CA ASP A 99 -7.32 6.58 0.60
C ASP A 99 -7.68 5.09 0.79
N THR A 100 -7.38 4.52 1.96
CA THR A 100 -7.55 3.07 2.22
C THR A 100 -8.38 2.72 3.45
N SER A 101 -8.78 3.69 4.26
CA SER A 101 -9.31 3.44 5.62
C SER A 101 -10.67 2.72 5.66
N TYR A 102 -11.50 2.84 4.62
CA TYR A 102 -12.84 2.23 4.60
C TYR A 102 -12.99 1.06 3.62
N SER A 103 -11.98 0.80 2.78
CA SER A 103 -12.01 -0.20 1.72
C SER A 103 -10.65 -0.85 1.50
N ALA A 104 -9.96 -1.19 2.59
CA ALA A 104 -8.62 -1.79 2.58
C ALA A 104 -8.50 -3.10 1.78
N CYS A 105 -9.62 -3.76 1.44
CA CYS A 105 -9.61 -5.00 0.66
C CYS A 105 -9.83 -4.81 -0.85
N CYS A 106 -10.31 -3.64 -1.27
CA CYS A 106 -10.56 -3.35 -2.68
C CYS A 106 -9.35 -2.63 -3.28
N VAL A 107 -9.08 -2.88 -4.56
CA VAL A 107 -8.09 -2.12 -5.31
C VAL A 107 -8.65 -0.74 -5.63
N ASP A 108 -7.92 0.32 -5.29
CA ASP A 108 -8.31 1.68 -5.64
C ASP A 108 -7.80 2.07 -7.03
N GLU A 109 -8.52 1.62 -8.06
CA GLU A 109 -8.21 1.95 -9.46
C GLU A 109 -8.38 3.45 -9.74
N VAL A 110 -9.28 4.14 -9.02
CA VAL A 110 -9.55 5.56 -9.25
C VAL A 110 -8.39 6.40 -8.76
N ALA A 111 -7.90 6.20 -7.53
CA ALA A 111 -6.74 6.95 -7.03
C ALA A 111 -5.46 6.63 -7.83
N ALA A 112 -5.29 5.38 -8.27
CA ALA A 112 -4.19 5.00 -9.14
C ALA A 112 -4.24 5.70 -10.51
N GLU A 113 -5.43 5.83 -11.12
CA GLU A 113 -5.62 6.59 -12.36
C GLU A 113 -5.30 8.09 -12.17
N HIS A 114 -5.64 8.68 -11.02
CA HIS A 114 -5.34 10.10 -10.75
C HIS A 114 -3.84 10.42 -10.71
N VAL A 115 -3.01 9.44 -10.34
CA VAL A 115 -1.53 9.55 -10.39
C VAL A 115 -0.96 8.96 -11.68
N ASP A 116 -1.82 8.66 -12.66
CA ASP A 116 -1.41 8.18 -13.96
C ASP A 116 -0.59 6.86 -13.86
N ALA A 117 -0.93 5.98 -12.91
CA ALA A 117 -0.20 4.74 -12.69
C ALA A 117 -0.38 3.75 -13.84
N ASP A 118 0.68 3.01 -14.15
CA ASP A 118 0.65 1.90 -15.11
C ASP A 118 0.21 0.58 -14.44
N VAL A 119 0.45 0.44 -13.13
CA VAL A 119 0.17 -0.76 -12.33
C VAL A 119 -0.10 -0.39 -10.87
N VAL A 120 -0.96 -1.18 -10.21
CA VAL A 120 -1.19 -1.10 -8.76
C VAL A 120 -0.58 -2.30 -8.05
N VAL A 121 0.19 -2.08 -6.99
CA VAL A 121 0.59 -3.11 -6.03
C VAL A 121 -0.32 -3.00 -4.82
N HIS A 122 -1.16 -4.01 -4.61
CA HIS A 122 -2.09 -4.05 -3.49
C HIS A 122 -1.56 -4.97 -2.39
N TYR A 123 -1.28 -4.40 -1.22
CA TYR A 123 -0.75 -5.12 -0.07
C TYR A 123 -1.86 -5.57 0.90
N GLY A 124 -1.67 -6.76 1.47
CA GLY A 124 -2.53 -7.31 2.53
C GLY A 124 -3.75 -8.07 2.01
N ARG A 125 -4.83 -8.02 2.79
CA ARG A 125 -6.06 -8.78 2.51
C ARG A 125 -6.81 -8.15 1.35
N THR A 126 -7.05 -8.90 0.28
CA THR A 126 -7.86 -8.45 -0.86
C THR A 126 -9.19 -9.20 -0.96
N CYS A 127 -10.22 -8.54 -1.47
CA CYS A 127 -11.51 -9.14 -1.81
C CYS A 127 -11.54 -9.77 -3.20
N LEU A 128 -10.49 -9.58 -4.02
CA LEU A 128 -10.41 -10.02 -5.41
C LEU A 128 -11.60 -9.58 -6.27
N SER A 129 -12.19 -8.43 -5.93
CA SER A 129 -13.19 -7.80 -6.79
C SER A 129 -12.58 -7.58 -8.18
N PRO A 130 -13.31 -7.87 -9.27
CA PRO A 130 -12.80 -7.66 -10.61
C PRO A 130 -12.28 -6.24 -10.81
N THR A 131 -11.04 -6.12 -11.29
CA THR A 131 -10.44 -4.86 -11.74
C THR A 131 -10.52 -4.78 -13.26
N SER A 132 -10.57 -3.57 -13.80
CA SER A 132 -10.88 -3.35 -15.23
C SER A 132 -10.01 -2.31 -15.93
N ARG A 133 -9.31 -1.48 -15.16
CA ARG A 133 -8.58 -0.30 -15.65
C ARG A 133 -7.08 -0.53 -15.67
N LEU A 134 -6.55 -1.14 -14.61
CA LEU A 134 -5.12 -1.29 -14.41
C LEU A 134 -4.75 -2.73 -14.05
N PRO A 135 -3.57 -3.20 -14.49
CA PRO A 135 -2.99 -4.44 -13.96
C PRO A 135 -2.72 -4.29 -12.46
N VAL A 136 -2.84 -5.39 -11.73
CA VAL A 136 -2.67 -5.41 -10.27
C VAL A 136 -1.74 -6.53 -9.86
N ILE A 137 -0.74 -6.20 -9.05
CA ILE A 137 0.12 -7.15 -8.34
C ILE A 137 -0.43 -7.29 -6.92
N TYR A 138 -0.87 -8.49 -6.56
CA TYR A 138 -1.38 -8.78 -5.22
C TYR A 138 -0.26 -9.34 -4.34
N VAL A 139 -0.01 -8.68 -3.20
CA VAL A 139 0.96 -9.10 -2.19
C VAL A 139 0.22 -9.30 -0.87
N TYR A 140 -0.08 -10.54 -0.54
CA TYR A 140 -0.91 -10.87 0.63
C TYR A 140 -0.23 -10.64 1.97
N THR A 141 1.09 -10.46 1.95
CA THR A 141 2.01 -10.45 3.08
C THR A 141 1.99 -11.75 3.88
N SER A 142 3.18 -12.28 4.15
CA SER A 142 3.33 -13.51 4.94
C SER A 142 3.84 -13.17 6.34
N HIS A 143 3.36 -13.92 7.32
CA HIS A 143 3.90 -13.92 8.66
C HIS A 143 4.56 -15.28 8.91
N ALA A 144 5.77 -15.26 9.48
CA ALA A 144 6.40 -16.48 9.94
C ALA A 144 5.52 -17.10 11.03
N LEU A 145 5.10 -18.35 10.80
CA LEU A 145 4.31 -19.12 11.75
C LEU A 145 5.21 -20.17 12.38
N ASP A 146 5.21 -20.28 13.71
CA ASP A 146 5.88 -21.39 14.39
C ASP A 146 4.99 -22.64 14.30
N HIS A 147 5.34 -23.51 13.36
CA HIS A 147 4.59 -24.74 13.10
C HIS A 147 4.57 -25.68 14.32
N GLU A 148 5.63 -25.74 15.13
CA GLU A 148 5.68 -26.58 16.31
C GLU A 148 4.79 -26.04 17.42
N ALA A 149 4.82 -24.73 17.65
CA ALA A 149 3.92 -24.10 18.62
C ALA A 149 2.44 -24.31 18.26
N VAL A 150 2.10 -24.16 16.98
CA VAL A 150 0.73 -24.41 16.48
C VAL A 150 0.34 -25.87 16.63
N ALA A 151 1.22 -26.81 16.26
CA ALA A 151 0.95 -28.25 16.40
C ALA A 151 0.69 -28.62 17.88
N ARG A 152 1.54 -28.17 18.80
CA ARG A 152 1.36 -28.42 20.25
C ARG A 152 0.05 -27.85 20.78
N ALA A 153 -0.31 -26.63 20.38
CA ALA A 153 -1.56 -26.00 20.81
C ALA A 153 -2.78 -26.78 20.31
N PHE A 154 -2.75 -27.21 19.05
CA PHE A 154 -3.83 -27.98 18.43
C PHE A 154 -4.00 -29.38 19.08
N GLU A 155 -2.89 -30.07 19.38
CA GLU A 155 -2.91 -31.36 20.09
C GLU A 155 -3.47 -31.23 21.52
N ALA A 156 -3.11 -30.16 22.24
CA ALA A 156 -3.62 -29.90 23.58
C ALA A 156 -5.14 -29.68 23.60
N GLU A 157 -5.69 -28.97 22.61
CA GLU A 157 -7.11 -28.68 22.50
C GLU A 157 -7.94 -29.93 22.12
N THR A 158 -7.40 -30.77 21.24
CA THR A 158 -8.06 -32.03 20.82
C THR A 158 -8.03 -33.12 21.91
N THR A 159 -7.04 -33.10 22.80
CA THR A 159 -6.95 -34.08 23.91
C THR A 159 -7.86 -33.71 25.09
N SER A 160 -8.28 -32.45 25.22
CA SER A 160 -9.11 -31.98 26.35
C SER A 160 -10.62 -32.28 26.22
N THR A 161 -11.07 -32.92 25.14
CA THR A 161 -12.50 -33.25 24.90
C THR A 161 -12.79 -34.76 24.97
N GLY A 162 -11.85 -35.57 25.47
CA GLY A 162 -12.01 -37.02 25.66
C GLY A 162 -12.44 -37.42 27.06
#